data_AF-A0A7V4PAG1-F1
#
_entry.id   AF-A0A7V4PAG1-F1
#
_cell.length_a   1.000
_cell.length_b   1.000
_cell.length_c   1.000
_cell.angle_alpha   90.00
_cell.angle_beta   90.00
_cell.angle_gamma   90.00
#
_symmetry.space_group_name_H-M   'P 1'
#
loop_
_entity.id
_entity.type
_entity.pdbx_description
1 polymer ?
#
loop_
_entity_poly.entity_id
_entity_poly.type
_entity_poly.pdbx_seq_one_letter_code
_entity_poly.pdbx_strand_id
1 'polypeptide(L)'
;MRRTHRLRDEEIDAYVRDIQMAILVVTVPPLAVEATVPGDPNDDPIVATAVLAKARYLCTLDRHLHHEAVIGYCADRGIEVVNDVEMLHRLRSGSA
;
A
#
# COMPACT_ATOMS: atom_id res chain seq x y z
N MET A 1 20.52 -3.33 11.37
CA MET A 1 19.61 -3.08 10.23
C MET A 1 20.30 -2.67 8.92
N ARG A 2 21.44 -1.95 8.90
CA ARG A 2 22.09 -1.49 7.65
C ARG A 2 22.93 -2.51 6.85
N ARG A 3 23.24 -3.70 7.39
CA ARG A 3 24.14 -4.70 6.75
C ARG A 3 23.48 -5.62 5.71
N THR A 4 22.15 -5.68 5.66
CA THR A 4 21.45 -6.70 4.86
C THR A 4 21.52 -6.43 3.36
N HIS A 5 21.59 -5.16 2.94
CA HIS A 5 21.48 -4.77 1.52
C HIS A 5 22.83 -4.57 0.81
N ARG A 6 23.97 -4.61 1.53
CA ARG A 6 25.32 -4.32 1.00
C ARG A 6 25.46 -2.96 0.27
N LEU A 7 24.55 -2.03 0.51
CA LEU A 7 24.60 -0.67 -0.01
C LEU A 7 25.38 0.23 0.94
N ARG A 8 26.02 1.27 0.38
CA ARG A 8 26.62 2.36 1.15
C ARG A 8 25.53 3.28 1.70
N ASP A 9 25.84 4.00 2.76
CA ASP A 9 24.89 4.92 3.40
C ASP A 9 24.41 5.99 2.40
N GLU A 10 25.29 6.48 1.52
CA GLU A 10 24.90 7.48 0.52
C GLU A 10 23.90 6.94 -0.51
N GLU A 11 23.98 5.64 -0.82
CA GLU A 11 23.07 4.96 -1.75
C GLU A 11 21.69 4.76 -1.12
N ILE A 12 21.66 4.44 0.18
CA ILE A 12 20.42 4.37 0.94
C ILE A 12 19.77 5.75 1.02
N ASP A 13 20.55 6.79 1.33
CA ASP A 13 20.03 8.15 1.44
C ASP A 13 19.51 8.69 0.11
N ALA A 14 20.19 8.39 -1.01
CA ALA A 14 19.71 8.72 -2.33
C ALA A 14 18.37 8.04 -2.64
N TYR A 15 18.29 6.73 -2.39
CA TYR A 15 17.06 5.97 -2.61
C TYR A 15 15.88 6.48 -1.77
N VAL A 16 16.12 6.81 -0.49
CA VAL A 16 15.08 7.38 0.39
C VAL A 16 14.62 8.74 -0.11
N ARG A 17 15.54 9.60 -0.58
CA ARG A 17 15.17 10.90 -1.18
C ARG A 17 14.30 10.73 -2.43
N ASP A 18 14.65 9.77 -3.29
CA ASP A 18 13.88 9.50 -4.51
C ASP A 18 12.45 9.05 -4.18
N ILE A 19 12.29 8.19 -3.17
CA ILE A 19 10.96 7.80 -2.65
C ILE A 19 10.23 9.03 -2.12
N GLN A 20 10.86 9.83 -1.27
CA GLN A 20 10.23 11.00 -0.66
C GLN A 20 9.71 12.00 -1.70
N MET A 21 10.39 12.12 -2.85
CA MET A 21 9.93 12.97 -3.95
C MET A 21 8.73 12.41 -4.72
N ALA A 22 8.51 11.10 -4.70
CA ALA A 22 7.47 10.43 -5.48
C ALA A 22 6.23 10.04 -4.67
N ILE A 23 6.27 10.09 -3.34
CA ILE A 23 5.17 9.64 -2.47
C ILE A 23 4.21 10.78 -2.09
N LEU A 24 2.96 10.39 -1.83
CA LEU A 24 2.02 11.18 -1.05
C LEU A 24 2.01 10.65 0.39
N VAL A 25 2.35 11.49 1.36
CA VAL A 25 2.21 11.15 2.78
C VAL A 25 0.76 11.38 3.21
N VAL A 26 0.11 10.34 3.71
CA VAL A 26 -1.29 10.37 4.15
C VAL A 26 -1.33 10.26 5.66
N THR A 27 -1.87 11.27 6.32
CA THR A 27 -2.10 11.23 7.77
C THR A 27 -3.41 10.52 8.05
N VAL A 28 -3.36 9.35 8.69
CA VAL A 28 -4.54 8.59 9.09
C VAL A 28 -4.90 8.94 10.55
N PRO A 29 -5.98 9.69 10.80
CA PRO A 29 -6.43 9.93 12.17
C PRO A 29 -6.98 8.62 12.77
N PRO A 30 -6.78 8.34 14.07
CA PRO A 30 -7.25 7.10 14.68
C PRO A 30 -8.74 6.82 14.48
N LEU A 31 -9.56 7.87 14.44
CA LEU A 31 -11.02 7.77 14.24
C LEU A 31 -11.42 7.36 12.80
N ALA A 32 -10.51 7.44 11.84
CA ALA A 32 -10.75 7.00 10.46
C ALA A 32 -10.34 5.53 10.21
N VAL A 33 -9.80 4.85 11.23
CA VAL A 33 -9.42 3.44 11.14
C VAL A 33 -10.65 2.59 11.49
N GLU A 34 -11.27 2.01 10.47
CA GLU A 34 -12.34 1.03 10.62
C GLU A 34 -11.74 -0.38 10.74
N ALA A 35 -12.37 -1.25 11.52
CA ALA A 35 -11.98 -2.67 11.62
C ALA A 35 -12.39 -3.40 10.34
N THR A 36 -11.46 -3.51 9.41
CA THR A 36 -11.69 -3.95 8.02
C THR A 36 -10.94 -5.21 7.66
N VAL A 37 -9.86 -5.54 8.38
CA VAL A 37 -8.98 -6.68 8.10
C VAL A 37 -9.19 -7.79 9.13
N PRO A 38 -9.97 -8.84 8.81
CA PRO A 38 -10.18 -9.95 9.72
C PRO A 38 -8.87 -10.69 9.99
N GLY A 39 -8.57 -10.92 11.26
CA GLY A 39 -7.40 -11.71 11.67
C GLY A 39 -6.11 -10.91 11.84
N ASP A 40 -6.03 -9.66 11.36
CA ASP A 40 -4.92 -8.76 11.65
C ASP A 40 -5.34 -7.27 11.73
N PRO A 41 -5.83 -6.80 12.89
CA PRO A 41 -6.22 -5.40 13.08
C PRO A 41 -5.07 -4.39 12.91
N ASN A 42 -3.80 -4.84 12.89
CA ASN A 42 -2.67 -3.94 12.66
C ASN A 42 -2.59 -3.48 11.20
N ASP A 43 -3.29 -4.16 10.30
CA ASP A 43 -3.38 -3.82 8.88
C ASP A 43 -4.57 -2.89 8.56
N ASP A 44 -5.49 -2.66 9.50
CA ASP A 44 -6.61 -1.71 9.32
C ASP A 44 -6.14 -0.30 8.88
N PRO A 45 -5.05 0.27 9.43
CA PRO A 45 -4.52 1.55 8.97
C PRO A 45 -4.02 1.54 7.52
N ILE A 46 -3.63 0.39 6.97
CA ILE A 46 -3.21 0.26 5.56
C ILE A 46 -4.41 0.48 4.64
N VAL A 47 -5.54 -0.16 4.94
CA VAL A 47 -6.80 0.02 4.22
C VAL A 47 -7.28 1.46 4.36
N ALA A 48 -7.28 2.01 5.59
CA ALA A 48 -7.65 3.40 5.84
C ALA A 48 -6.78 4.40 5.06
N THR A 49 -5.47 4.12 4.94
CA THR A 49 -4.54 4.92 4.11
C THR A 49 -4.99 4.94 2.66
N ALA A 50 -5.28 3.78 2.05
CA ALA A 50 -5.72 3.69 0.66
C ALA A 50 -7.03 4.45 0.42
N VAL A 51 -7.99 4.35 1.35
CA VAL A 51 -9.26 5.07 1.30
C VAL A 51 -9.07 6.58 1.38
N LEU A 52 -8.30 7.05 2.37
CA LEU A 52 -8.05 8.49 2.56
C LEU A 52 -7.24 9.09 1.41
N ALA A 53 -6.31 8.33 0.85
CA ALA A 53 -5.53 8.72 -0.32
C ALA A 53 -6.36 8.76 -1.61
N LYS A 54 -7.58 8.19 -1.60
CA LYS A 54 -8.36 7.89 -2.81
C LYS A 54 -7.55 7.10 -3.82
N ALA A 55 -6.81 6.11 -3.33
CA ALA A 55 -6.02 5.23 -4.17
C ALA A 55 -6.94 4.50 -5.16
N ARG A 56 -6.41 4.20 -6.33
CA ARG A 56 -7.08 3.29 -7.28
C ARG A 56 -6.75 1.83 -7.01
N TYR A 57 -5.56 1.59 -6.46
CA TYR A 57 -5.00 0.26 -6.25
C TYR A 57 -4.39 0.13 -4.86
N LEU A 58 -4.65 -0.99 -4.20
CA LEU A 58 -3.88 -1.47 -3.05
C LEU A 58 -3.01 -2.63 -3.51
N CYS A 59 -1.75 -2.34 -3.82
CA CYS A 59 -0.80 -3.34 -4.32
C CYS A 59 -0.06 -4.01 -3.16
N THR A 60 -0.33 -5.29 -2.90
CA THR A 60 0.27 -6.03 -1.78
C THR A 60 0.29 -7.54 -2.01
N LEU A 61 1.26 -8.21 -1.37
CA LEU A 61 1.32 -9.68 -1.28
C LEU A 61 0.81 -10.20 0.08
N ASP A 62 0.32 -9.32 0.96
CA ASP A 62 -0.20 -9.73 2.27
C ASP A 62 -1.55 -10.44 2.12
N ARG A 63 -1.58 -11.72 2.52
CA ARG A 63 -2.78 -12.56 2.44
C ARG A 63 -3.98 -12.02 3.24
N HIS A 64 -3.78 -11.29 4.34
CA HIS A 64 -4.88 -10.78 5.15
C HIS A 64 -5.61 -9.64 4.40
N LEU A 65 -4.88 -8.85 3.61
CA LEU A 65 -5.44 -7.81 2.75
C LEU A 65 -6.12 -8.36 1.49
N HIS A 66 -5.87 -9.63 1.13
CA HIS A 66 -6.60 -10.36 0.09
C HIS A 66 -7.82 -11.12 0.63
N HIS A 67 -8.18 -10.94 1.90
CA HIS A 67 -9.42 -11.51 2.45
C HIS A 67 -10.65 -10.90 1.77
N GLU A 68 -11.68 -11.71 1.51
CA GLU A 68 -12.89 -11.30 0.77
C GLU A 68 -13.56 -10.05 1.36
N ALA A 69 -13.59 -9.94 2.69
CA ALA A 69 -14.10 -8.75 3.38
C ALA A 69 -13.34 -7.46 3.04
N VAL A 70 -12.00 -7.54 2.95
CA VAL A 70 -11.14 -6.40 2.59
C VAL A 70 -11.35 -6.04 1.12
N ILE A 71 -11.39 -7.05 0.25
CA ILE A 71 -11.63 -6.85 -1.19
C ILE A 71 -12.98 -6.17 -1.42
N GLY A 72 -14.05 -6.66 -0.78
CA GLY A 72 -15.39 -6.05 -0.89
C GLY A 72 -15.41 -4.62 -0.38
N TYR A 73 -14.82 -4.37 0.80
CA TYR A 73 -14.73 -3.04 1.39
C TYR A 73 -14.00 -2.02 0.49
N CYS A 74 -12.89 -2.46 -0.11
CA CYS A 74 -12.10 -1.67 -1.06
C CYS A 74 -12.86 -1.44 -2.37
N ALA A 75 -13.50 -2.48 -2.92
CA ALA A 75 -14.23 -2.41 -4.17
C ALA A 75 -15.41 -1.43 -4.10
N ASP A 76 -16.15 -1.40 -2.99
CA ASP A 76 -17.22 -0.43 -2.73
C ASP A 76 -16.74 1.03 -2.76
N ARG A 77 -15.43 1.24 -2.60
CA ARG A 77 -14.75 2.56 -2.60
C ARG A 77 -13.94 2.80 -3.87
N GLY A 78 -14.04 1.90 -4.87
CA GLY A 78 -13.31 2.01 -6.13
C GLY A 78 -11.81 1.69 -6.02
N ILE A 79 -11.40 0.99 -4.96
CA ILE A 79 -10.03 0.51 -4.76
C ILE A 79 -9.96 -0.96 -5.14
N GLU A 80 -9.03 -1.31 -6.02
CA GLU A 80 -8.78 -2.70 -6.37
C GLU A 80 -7.54 -3.23 -5.65
N VAL A 81 -7.68 -4.36 -4.95
CA VAL A 81 -6.56 -5.03 -4.30
C VAL A 81 -5.88 -5.93 -5.34
N VAL A 82 -4.59 -5.73 -5.54
CA VAL A 82 -3.81 -6.43 -6.58
C VAL A 82 -2.47 -6.90 -6.02
N ASN A 83 -1.88 -7.91 -6.65
CA ASN A 83 -0.47 -8.25 -6.39
C ASN A 83 0.48 -7.38 -7.25
N ASP A 84 1.77 -7.53 -6.99
CA ASP A 84 2.84 -6.81 -7.69
C ASP A 84 2.93 -7.17 -9.18
N VAL A 85 2.70 -8.44 -9.53
CA VAL A 85 2.69 -8.90 -10.94
C VAL A 85 1.56 -8.24 -11.73
N GLU A 86 0.35 -8.22 -11.19
CA GLU A 86 -0.82 -7.54 -11.78
C GLU A 86 -0.59 -6.04 -11.91
N MET A 87 -0.02 -5.40 -10.87
CA MET A 87 0.30 -3.97 -10.90
C MET A 87 1.37 -3.66 -11.95
N LEU A 88 2.41 -4.48 -12.06
CA LEU A 88 3.44 -4.34 -13.10
C LEU A 88 2.86 -4.46 -14.50
N HIS A 89 1.91 -5.37 -14.72
CA HIS A 89 1.21 -5.47 -16.00
C HIS A 89 0.43 -4.20 -16.34
N ARG A 90 -0.29 -3.60 -15.37
CA ARG A 90 -1.06 -2.37 -15.56
C ARG A 90 -0.18 -1.16 -15.84
N LEU A 91 0.94 -1.04 -15.12
CA LEU A 91 1.93 0.01 -15.35
C LEU A 91 2.52 -0.08 -16.76
N ARG A 92 2.82 -1.31 -17.23
CA ARG A 92 3.34 -1.54 -18.59
C ARG A 92 2.31 -1.29 -19.68
N SER A 93 1.03 -1.52 -19.42
CA SER A 93 -0.06 -1.29 -20.38
C SER A 93 -0.59 0.15 -20.38
N GLY A 94 -0.10 1.03 -19.50
CA GLY A 94 -0.62 2.39 -19.34
C GLY A 94 -2.04 2.43 -18.76
N SER A 95 -2.44 1.38 -18.05
CA SER A 95 -3.78 1.22 -17.44
C SER A 95 -3.78 1.46 -15.94
N ALA A 96 -2.63 1.88 -15.39
CA ALA A 96 -2.45 2.27 -13.98
C ALA A 96 -2.90 3.72 -13.73
#